data_AF-A0A7S0F2Z6-F1
#
_entry.id   AF-A0A7S0F2Z6-F1
#
_cell.length_a   1.000
_cell.length_b   1.000
_cell.length_c   1.000
_cell.angle_alpha   90.00
_cell.angle_beta   90.00
_cell.angle_gamma   90.00
#
_symmetry.space_group_name_H-M   'P 1'
#
loop_
_entity.id
_entity.type
_entity.pdbx_description
1 polymer ?
#
loop_
_entity_poly.entity_id
_entity_poly.type
_entity_poly.pdbx_seq_one_letter_code
_entity_poly.pdbx_strand_id
1 'polypeptide(L)'
;QDAFVVRYDAVGQDRLATHTDDSELSFNLLLSDPSDFGGGGTSFEAAGETVRPVRGEMLSHFGRLRHAGQPVIEGTRYILAGFVRVRPLAEAWPRVLSPVAPREEEVEEDVEEDV
;
A
#
# COMPACT_ATOMS: atom_id res chain seq x y z
N GLN A 1 -10.21 -1.73 10.56
CA GLN A 1 -10.41 -0.52 11.38
C GLN A 1 -10.77 0.59 10.40
N ASP A 2 -10.79 1.86 10.79
CA ASP A 2 -11.46 2.98 10.12
C ASP A 2 -11.38 3.04 8.59
N ALA A 3 -12.43 3.58 7.98
CA ALA A 3 -12.48 3.95 6.57
C ALA A 3 -13.16 5.31 6.43
N PHE A 4 -12.59 6.21 5.65
CA PHE A 4 -13.06 7.58 5.52
C PHE A 4 -12.75 8.15 4.13
N VAL A 5 -13.59 9.08 3.68
CA VAL A 5 -13.37 9.79 2.42
C VAL A 5 -12.47 11.00 2.68
N VAL A 6 -11.42 11.14 1.89
CA VAL A 6 -10.53 12.30 1.90
C VAL A 6 -10.78 13.12 0.66
N ARG A 7 -10.88 14.44 0.85
CA ARG A 7 -10.93 15.43 -0.23
C ARG A 7 -9.60 16.17 -0.29
N TYR A 8 -8.97 16.14 -1.47
CA TYR A 8 -7.87 17.02 -1.81
C TYR A 8 -8.36 18.06 -2.82
N ASP A 9 -7.96 19.32 -2.62
CA ASP A 9 -8.42 20.44 -3.43
C ASP A 9 -7.27 21.39 -3.73
N ALA A 10 -7.15 21.82 -4.99
CA ALA A 10 -6.06 22.66 -5.45
C ALA A 10 -5.97 24.04 -4.76
N VAL A 11 -7.08 24.53 -4.20
CA VAL A 11 -7.15 25.82 -3.49
C VAL A 11 -7.05 25.63 -1.97
N GLY A 12 -7.35 24.43 -1.48
CA GLY A 12 -7.36 24.08 -0.07
C GLY A 12 -6.22 23.15 0.33
N GLN A 13 -6.56 22.05 1.00
CA GLN A 13 -5.61 21.00 1.31
C GLN A 13 -5.32 20.19 0.03
N ASP A 14 -4.24 20.52 -0.65
CA ASP A 14 -3.86 19.93 -1.93
C ASP A 14 -3.07 18.62 -1.79
N ARG A 15 -2.44 18.39 -0.63
CA ARG A 15 -1.49 17.31 -0.39
C ARG A 15 -1.58 16.78 1.05
N LEU A 16 -0.85 15.70 1.31
CA LEU A 16 -0.58 15.22 2.66
C LEU A 16 0.93 14.94 2.78
N ALA A 17 1.57 15.56 3.77
CA ALA A 17 3.00 15.43 4.00
C ALA A 17 3.41 13.97 4.22
N THR A 18 4.68 13.65 4.00
CA THR A 18 5.18 12.27 4.16
C THR A 18 4.97 11.77 5.58
N HIS A 19 4.34 10.61 5.70
CA HIS A 19 4.00 9.99 6.98
C HIS A 19 3.99 8.46 6.85
N THR A 20 3.64 7.81 7.95
CA THR A 20 3.26 6.40 8.04
C THR A 20 1.90 6.31 8.70
N ASP A 21 1.14 5.28 8.37
CA ASP A 21 -0.14 5.00 9.01
C ASP A 21 0.05 4.11 10.24
N ASP A 22 -0.89 4.24 11.18
CA ASP A 22 -0.99 3.35 12.35
C ASP A 22 -1.86 2.12 12.05
N SER A 23 -1.43 1.34 11.05
CA SER A 23 -2.10 0.14 10.56
C SER A 23 -1.09 -0.94 10.15
N GLU A 24 -1.53 -2.21 10.09
CA GLU A 24 -0.74 -3.25 9.41
C GLU A 24 -0.89 -3.13 7.89
N LEU A 25 -2.10 -2.87 7.41
CA LEU A 25 -2.40 -2.67 6.00
C LEU A 25 -3.21 -1.38 5.83
N SER A 26 -2.78 -0.55 4.90
CA SER A 26 -3.50 0.63 4.46
C SER A 26 -3.91 0.49 3.00
N PHE A 27 -4.99 1.17 2.63
CA PHE A 27 -5.35 1.34 1.24
C PHE A 27 -5.91 2.73 0.96
N ASN A 28 -5.78 3.16 -0.28
CA ASN A 28 -6.57 4.25 -0.84
C ASN A 28 -7.17 3.83 -2.18
N LEU A 29 -8.46 4.10 -2.38
CA LEU A 29 -9.19 3.85 -3.61
C LEU A 29 -9.58 5.18 -4.24
N LEU A 30 -9.31 5.35 -5.54
CA LEU A 30 -9.66 6.58 -6.24
C LEU A 30 -11.16 6.63 -6.56
N LEU A 31 -11.84 7.67 -6.07
CA LEU A 31 -13.28 7.87 -6.27
C LEU A 31 -13.59 8.83 -7.43
N SER A 32 -12.77 9.87 -7.60
CA SER A 32 -12.89 10.85 -8.70
C SER A 32 -12.51 10.26 -10.05
N ASP A 33 -13.06 10.84 -11.13
CA ASP A 33 -12.53 10.62 -12.47
C ASP A 33 -11.18 11.35 -12.62
N PRO A 34 -10.10 10.72 -13.13
CA PRO A 34 -8.85 11.41 -13.42
C PRO A 34 -8.98 12.61 -14.37
N SER A 35 -10.07 12.74 -15.15
CA SER A 35 -10.31 13.94 -15.96
C SER A 35 -10.76 15.17 -15.15
N ASP A 36 -11.19 15.00 -13.91
CA ASP A 36 -11.78 16.06 -13.08
C ASP A 36 -10.74 16.79 -12.22
N PHE A 37 -9.49 16.32 -12.20
CA PHE A 37 -8.40 16.89 -11.41
C PHE A 37 -7.04 16.61 -12.06
N GLY A 38 -6.04 17.41 -11.71
CA GLY A 38 -4.67 17.24 -12.18
C GLY A 38 -3.69 17.13 -11.03
N GLY A 39 -2.55 16.47 -11.30
CA GLY A 39 -1.58 16.10 -10.27
C GLY A 39 -2.06 14.90 -9.44
N GLY A 40 -1.88 14.96 -8.12
CA GLY A 40 -2.27 13.91 -7.20
C GLY A 40 -1.41 12.65 -7.29
N GLY A 41 -1.91 11.59 -6.63
CA GLY A 41 -1.23 10.30 -6.48
C GLY A 41 -0.70 10.07 -5.07
N THR A 42 -0.05 8.93 -4.88
CA THR A 42 0.59 8.54 -3.63
C THR A 42 2.04 8.20 -3.92
N SER A 43 2.98 8.95 -3.35
CA SER A 43 4.42 8.70 -3.52
C SER A 43 4.95 7.83 -2.40
N PHE A 44 5.79 6.84 -2.73
CA PHE A 44 6.45 5.97 -1.77
C PHE A 44 7.96 6.21 -1.79
N GLU A 45 8.54 6.55 -0.64
CA GLU A 45 9.97 6.87 -0.56
C GLU A 45 10.86 5.69 -0.94
N ALA A 46 10.49 4.49 -0.50
CA ALA A 46 11.26 3.27 -0.78
C ALA A 46 11.29 2.93 -2.29
N ALA A 47 10.25 3.31 -3.04
CA ALA A 47 10.18 3.09 -4.48
C ALA A 47 10.75 4.28 -5.28
N GLY A 48 10.79 5.48 -4.71
CA GLY A 48 11.12 6.70 -5.46
C GLY A 48 10.07 7.08 -6.51
N GLU A 49 8.87 6.51 -6.42
CA GLU A 49 7.83 6.61 -7.44
C GLU A 49 6.50 7.12 -6.87
N THR A 50 5.68 7.71 -7.73
CA THR A 50 4.30 8.10 -7.42
C THR A 50 3.31 7.24 -8.20
N VAL A 51 2.48 6.50 -7.47
CA VAL A 51 1.40 5.70 -8.03
C VAL A 51 0.16 6.56 -8.21
N ARG A 52 -0.46 6.46 -9.39
CA ARG A 52 -1.68 7.19 -9.77
C ARG A 52 -2.72 6.19 -10.27
N PRO A 53 -3.57 5.65 -9.39
CA PRO A 53 -4.64 4.75 -9.78
C PRO A 53 -5.65 5.45 -10.70
N VAL A 54 -6.36 4.70 -11.55
CA VAL A 54 -7.58 5.19 -12.21
C VAL A 54 -8.81 4.98 -11.34
N ARG A 55 -9.95 5.58 -11.72
CA ARG A 55 -11.18 5.53 -10.92
C ARG A 55 -11.59 4.08 -10.64
N GLY A 56 -11.85 3.77 -9.37
CA GLY A 56 -12.23 2.44 -8.90
C GLY A 56 -11.05 1.52 -8.56
N GLU A 57 -9.82 1.88 -8.93
CA GLU A 57 -8.65 1.12 -8.51
C GLU A 57 -8.26 1.42 -7.06
N MET A 58 -7.76 0.38 -6.38
CA MET A 58 -7.29 0.43 -5.01
C MET A 58 -5.78 0.22 -4.97
N LEU A 59 -5.08 1.15 -4.31
CA LEU A 59 -3.68 1.04 -3.95
C LEU A 59 -3.57 0.61 -2.49
N SER A 60 -3.08 -0.62 -2.27
CA SER A 60 -2.84 -1.19 -0.94
C SER A 60 -1.35 -1.25 -0.62
N HIS A 61 -0.97 -0.96 0.62
CA HIS A 61 0.41 -0.98 1.08
C HIS A 61 0.53 -1.25 2.58
N PHE A 62 1.73 -1.62 3.01
CA PHE A 62 2.05 -1.73 4.44
C PHE A 62 1.86 -0.37 5.13
N GLY A 63 1.17 -0.34 6.27
CA GLY A 63 0.84 0.93 6.95
C GLY A 63 2.08 1.72 7.37
N ARG A 64 3.15 1.04 7.79
CA ARG A 64 4.41 1.69 8.19
C ARG A 64 5.34 2.04 7.01
N LEU A 65 4.89 1.87 5.77
CA LEU A 65 5.65 2.32 4.61
C LEU A 65 5.55 3.86 4.50
N ARG A 66 6.69 4.56 4.44
CA ARG A 66 6.71 6.02 4.31
C ARG A 66 6.15 6.44 2.96
N HIS A 67 5.09 7.23 2.99
CA HIS A 67 4.40 7.69 1.79
C HIS A 67 3.80 9.09 1.97
N ALA A 68 3.45 9.75 0.87
CA ALA A 68 2.86 11.09 0.86
C ALA A 68 1.74 11.19 -0.18
N GLY A 69 0.71 12.00 0.11
CA GLY A 69 -0.28 12.39 -0.87
C GLY A 69 0.29 13.50 -1.74
N GLN A 70 0.50 13.24 -3.03
CA GLN A 70 1.06 14.22 -3.95
C GLN A 70 0.06 15.34 -4.25
N PRO A 71 0.53 16.56 -4.58
CA PRO A 71 -0.32 17.73 -4.70
C PRO A 71 -1.33 17.64 -5.83
N VAL A 72 -2.60 17.93 -5.55
CA VAL A 72 -3.61 18.24 -6.55
C VAL A 72 -3.43 19.68 -6.99
N ILE A 73 -3.17 19.92 -8.28
CA ILE A 73 -2.84 21.26 -8.80
C ILE A 73 -4.02 21.93 -9.53
N GLU A 74 -5.05 21.15 -9.86
CA GLU A 74 -6.30 21.62 -10.45
C GLU A 74 -7.45 20.69 -10.03
N GLY A 75 -8.67 21.25 -9.91
CA GLY A 75 -9.87 20.48 -9.56
C GLY A 75 -9.88 19.92 -8.13
N THR A 76 -10.64 18.82 -7.95
CA THR A 76 -10.84 18.18 -6.65
C THR A 76 -10.73 16.66 -6.76
N ARG A 77 -9.86 16.05 -5.95
CA ARG A 77 -9.64 14.61 -5.89
C ARG A 77 -10.24 14.02 -4.62
N TYR A 78 -11.12 13.03 -4.79
CA TYR A 78 -11.67 12.24 -3.70
C TYR A 78 -11.07 10.84 -3.69
N ILE A 79 -10.67 10.38 -2.51
CA ILE A 79 -10.26 9.00 -2.27
C ILE A 79 -11.03 8.41 -1.09
N LEU A 80 -11.26 7.10 -1.11
CA LEU A 80 -11.60 6.34 0.08
C LEU A 80 -10.29 5.80 0.67
N ALA A 81 -9.91 6.27 1.86
CA ALA A 81 -8.78 5.73 2.61
C ALA A 81 -9.28 4.75 3.68
N GLY A 82 -8.51 3.70 3.93
CA GLY A 82 -8.84 2.73 4.97
C GLY A 82 -7.62 2.16 5.68
N PHE A 83 -7.76 1.98 6.99
CA PHE A 83 -6.75 1.43 7.88
C PHE A 83 -7.21 0.07 8.42
N VAL A 84 -6.54 -0.98 7.98
CA VAL A 84 -6.87 -2.36 8.34
C VAL A 84 -5.90 -2.81 9.41
N ARG A 85 -6.44 -3.07 10.61
CA ARG A 85 -5.70 -3.74 11.67
C ARG A 85 -5.94 -5.24 11.63
N VAL A 86 -4.87 -6.01 11.64
CA VAL A 86 -4.91 -7.48 11.54
C VAL A 86 -4.26 -8.07 12.79
N ARG A 87 -5.05 -8.29 13.85
CA ARG A 87 -4.55 -8.76 15.16
C ARG A 87 -3.74 -10.07 15.07
N PRO A 88 -4.17 -11.11 14.32
CA PRO A 88 -3.38 -12.33 14.21
C PRO A 88 -2.00 -12.10 13.55
N LEU A 89 -1.90 -11.14 12.61
CA LEU A 89 -0.62 -10.79 11.98
C LEU A 89 0.28 -10.02 12.94
N ALA A 90 -0.29 -9.09 13.71
CA ALA A 90 0.45 -8.35 14.73
C ALA A 90 1.04 -9.28 15.80
N GLU A 91 0.26 -10.28 16.24
CA GLU A 91 0.70 -11.31 17.18
C GLU A 91 1.75 -12.26 16.56
N ALA A 92 1.64 -12.54 15.26
CA ALA A 92 2.58 -13.39 14.53
C ALA A 92 3.85 -12.67 14.05
N TRP A 93 3.94 -11.34 14.20
CA TRP A 93 5.07 -10.53 13.71
C TRP A 93 6.46 -11.04 14.14
N PRO A 94 6.67 -11.52 15.39
CA PRO A 94 7.94 -12.14 15.78
C PRO A 94 8.33 -13.37 14.95
N ARG A 95 7.36 -14.09 14.37
CA ARG A 95 7.58 -15.26 13.51
C ARG A 95 7.84 -14.87 12.06
N VAL A 96 7.22 -13.80 11.57
CA VAL A 96 7.41 -13.29 10.20
C VAL A 96 8.81 -12.71 10.00
N LEU A 97 9.39 -12.10 11.03
CA LEU A 97 10.76 -11.60 11.03
C LEU A 97 11.81 -12.67 11.40
N SER A 98 11.38 -13.88 11.74
CA SER A 98 12.32 -15.00 11.89
C SER A 98 12.99 -15.24 10.55
N PRO A 99 14.32 -15.44 10.51
CA PRO A 99 14.96 -15.98 9.31
C PRO A 99 14.18 -17.22 8.87
N VAL A 100 13.73 -17.24 7.62
CA VAL A 100 13.20 -18.45 7.02
C VAL A 100 14.37 -19.43 7.01
N ALA A 101 14.29 -20.51 7.78
CA ALA A 101 15.27 -21.58 7.68
C ALA A 101 15.33 -22.01 6.21
N PRO A 102 16.52 -22.20 5.62
CA PRO A 102 16.62 -22.67 4.25
C PRO A 102 15.76 -23.94 4.12
N ARG A 103 14.99 -24.04 3.03
CA ARG A 103 14.30 -25.28 2.71
C ARG A 103 15.35 -26.38 2.66
N GLU A 104 15.15 -27.45 3.43
CA GLU A 104 15.92 -28.67 3.24
C GLU A 104 15.73 -29.09 1.78
N GLU A 105 16.83 -29.15 1.01
CA GLU A 105 16.79 -29.65 -0.35
C GLU A 105 16.27 -31.08 -0.28
N GLU A 106 15.16 -31.36 -0.96
CA GLU A 106 14.70 -32.73 -1.16
C GLU A 106 15.80 -33.44 -1.95
N VAL A 107 16.55 -34.31 -1.26
CA VAL A 107 17.49 -35.22 -1.89
C VAL A 107 16.64 -36.19 -2.70
N GLU A 108 16.64 -36.03 -4.03
CA GLU A 108 16.16 -37.07 -4.93
C GLU A 108 17.07 -38.29 -4.70
N GLU A 109 16.53 -39.32 -4.02
CA GLU A 109 17.16 -40.63 -4.01
C GLU A 109 17.04 -41.20 -5.43
N ASP A 110 18.14 -41.17 -6.17
CA ASP A 110 18.30 -41.92 -7.41
C ASP A 110 18.08 -43.41 -7.09
N VAL A 111 16.90 -43.92 -7.44
CA VAL A 111 16.62 -45.35 -7.43
C VAL A 111 17.35 -45.95 -8.62
N GLU A 112 18.51 -46.56 -8.39
CA GLU A 112 19.12 -47.47 -9.37
C GLU A 112 18.19 -48.67 -9.58
N GLU A 113 17.47 -48.69 -10.71
CA GLU A 113 16.81 -49.90 -11.20
C GLU A 113 17.88 -50.83 -11.82
N ASP A 114 18.26 -51.85 -11.05
CA ASP A 114 18.95 -53.04 -11.56
C ASP A 114 18.02 -53.82 -12.51
N VAL A 115 18.27 -53.77 -13.84
CA VAL A 115 17.90 -54.83 -14.80
C VAL A 115 18.93 -54.96 -15.93
#